data_AF-A0A1G5MCG5-F1
#
_entry.id   AF-A0A1G5MCG5-F1
#
_cell.length_a   1.000
_cell.length_b   1.000
_cell.length_c   1.000
_cell.angle_alpha   90.00
_cell.angle_beta   90.00
_cell.angle_gamma   90.00
#
_symmetry.space_group_name_H-M   'P 1'
#
loop_
_entity.id
_entity.type
_entity.pdbx_description
1 polymer ?
#
loop_
_entity_poly.entity_id
_entity_poly.type
_entity_poly.pdbx_seq_one_letter_code
_entity_poly.pdbx_strand_id
1 'polypeptide(L)'
;MAQENLAGIEAGNGKDKREDSFSLPQLDFEMALDMADGDTASWIDLVRHAAETSGGDLLFVLPSFSGDGEATEKAMVRLPDGESDVLIAVSHDDDGFHYEAEAAIDEELKDFAHASIDVLRRMQSDAQIVSPLVETEN
;
A
#
# COMPACT_ATOMS: atom_id res chain seq x y z
N MET A 1 -6.46 50.85 -37.00
CA MET A 1 -5.54 49.76 -36.60
C MET A 1 -5.53 49.74 -35.09
N ALA A 2 -6.25 48.79 -34.49
CA ALA A 2 -6.25 48.53 -33.06
C ALA A 2 -6.10 47.01 -32.92
N GLN A 3 -4.97 46.58 -32.35
CA GLN A 3 -4.74 45.19 -31.94
C GLN A 3 -4.92 45.16 -30.43
N GLU A 4 -6.07 44.64 -29.99
CA GLU A 4 -6.25 44.19 -28.60
C GLU A 4 -5.92 42.70 -28.57
N ASN A 5 -4.74 42.38 -28.05
CA ASN A 5 -4.37 41.02 -27.68
C ASN A 5 -5.16 40.65 -26.42
N LEU A 6 -6.20 39.83 -26.61
CA LEU A 6 -6.86 39.14 -25.52
C LEU A 6 -5.88 38.12 -24.94
N ALA A 7 -5.37 38.43 -23.75
CA ALA A 7 -4.62 37.49 -22.92
C ALA A 7 -5.49 36.26 -22.66
N GLY A 8 -4.99 35.12 -23.15
CA GLY A 8 -5.53 33.81 -22.82
C GLY A 8 -5.49 33.64 -21.31
N ILE A 9 -6.65 33.35 -20.73
CA ILE A 9 -6.73 32.86 -19.36
C ILE A 9 -6.13 31.46 -19.42
N GLU A 10 -4.91 31.32 -18.91
CA GLU A 10 -4.25 30.04 -18.70
C GLU A 10 -5.16 29.21 -17.78
N ALA A 11 -5.81 28.21 -18.36
CA ALA A 11 -6.44 27.14 -17.61
C ALA A 11 -5.35 26.53 -16.74
N GLY A 12 -5.53 26.64 -15.42
CA GLY A 12 -4.62 26.08 -14.43
C GLY A 12 -4.32 24.63 -14.79
N ASN A 13 -3.05 24.37 -15.08
CA ASN A 13 -2.47 23.06 -15.26
C ASN A 13 -2.44 22.36 -13.88
N GLY A 14 -3.62 22.01 -13.38
CA GLY A 14 -3.75 20.96 -12.39
C GLY A 14 -3.31 19.69 -13.08
N LYS A 15 -2.04 19.30 -12.90
CA LYS A 15 -1.61 17.93 -13.15
C LYS A 15 -2.35 17.06 -12.15
N ASP A 16 -3.60 16.73 -12.45
CA ASP A 16 -4.27 15.61 -11.85
C ASP A 16 -3.56 14.36 -12.39
N LYS A 17 -2.43 14.01 -11.77
CA LYS A 17 -1.70 12.75 -11.97
C LYS A 17 -2.48 11.56 -11.37
N ARG A 18 -3.81 11.61 -11.42
CA ARG A 18 -4.72 10.55 -10.96
C ARG A 18 -5.26 9.72 -12.13
N GLU A 19 -4.60 9.79 -13.29
CA GLU A 19 -4.87 8.92 -14.46
C GLU A 19 -3.88 7.75 -14.57
N ASP A 20 -3.21 7.37 -13.48
CA ASP A 20 -2.61 6.04 -13.38
C ASP A 20 -3.68 5.10 -12.81
N SER A 21 -3.96 4.02 -13.54
CA SER A 21 -5.01 3.06 -13.26
C SER A 21 -4.79 2.34 -11.93
N PHE A 22 -5.39 2.84 -10.85
CA PHE A 22 -5.42 2.14 -9.56
C PHE A 22 -6.27 0.88 -9.65
N SER A 23 -5.78 -0.24 -9.08
CA SER A 23 -6.58 -1.45 -8.93
C SER A 23 -7.60 -1.25 -7.81
N LEU A 24 -8.75 -1.92 -7.89
CA LEU A 24 -9.77 -1.84 -6.83
C LEU A 24 -9.22 -2.25 -5.44
N PRO A 25 -8.39 -3.30 -5.32
CA PRO A 25 -7.78 -3.65 -4.04
C PRO A 25 -6.92 -2.53 -3.44
N GLN A 26 -6.16 -1.80 -4.27
CA GLN A 26 -5.36 -0.68 -3.80
C GLN A 26 -6.25 0.44 -3.24
N LEU A 27 -7.33 0.79 -3.94
CA LEU A 27 -8.27 1.81 -3.46
C LEU A 27 -8.92 1.40 -2.12
N ASP A 28 -9.30 0.13 -1.97
CA ASP A 28 -9.88 -0.38 -0.72
C ASP A 28 -8.88 -0.26 0.45
N PHE A 29 -7.60 -0.56 0.20
CA PHE A 29 -6.53 -0.35 1.18
C PHE A 29 -6.32 1.12 1.54
N GLU A 30 -6.24 2.01 0.56
CA GLU A 30 -6.07 3.45 0.80
C GLU A 30 -7.21 4.00 1.67
N MET A 31 -8.46 3.63 1.36
CA MET A 31 -9.62 4.01 2.17
C MET A 31 -9.56 3.42 3.59
N ALA A 32 -9.14 2.15 3.74
CA ALA A 32 -9.01 1.51 5.03
C ALA A 32 -7.95 2.21 5.90
N LEU A 33 -6.84 2.62 5.30
CA LEU A 33 -5.75 3.32 5.98
C LEU A 33 -6.18 4.73 6.41
N ASP A 34 -6.81 5.50 5.51
CA ASP A 34 -7.34 6.83 5.81
C ASP A 34 -8.39 6.81 6.94
N MET A 35 -9.20 5.75 7.02
CA MET A 35 -10.17 5.58 8.12
C MET A 35 -9.51 5.23 9.45
N ALA A 36 -8.33 4.61 9.43
CA ALA A 36 -7.60 4.18 10.62
C ALA A 36 -6.74 5.29 11.24
N ASP A 37 -6.27 6.26 10.44
CA ASP A 37 -5.34 7.34 10.82
C ASP A 37 -5.83 8.28 11.95
N GLY A 38 -7.10 8.15 12.37
CA GLY A 38 -7.66 8.83 13.53
C GLY A 38 -7.44 8.13 14.88
N ASP A 39 -6.87 6.92 14.91
CA ASP A 39 -6.63 6.14 16.14
C ASP A 39 -5.25 6.43 16.75
N THR A 40 -5.11 6.25 18.07
CA THR A 40 -3.83 6.40 18.81
C THR A 40 -2.81 5.26 18.54
N ALA A 41 -3.01 4.50 17.46
CA ALA A 41 -2.17 3.37 17.07
C ALA A 41 -0.87 3.84 16.41
N SER A 42 0.16 3.00 16.42
CA SER A 42 1.40 3.30 15.70
C SER A 42 1.20 3.17 14.18
N TRP A 43 1.99 3.87 13.38
CA TRP A 43 1.91 3.81 11.91
C TRP A 43 1.91 2.37 11.35
N ILE A 44 2.79 1.51 11.88
CA ILE A 44 2.86 0.12 11.44
C ILE A 44 1.60 -0.68 11.80
N ASP A 45 0.95 -0.36 12.93
CA ASP A 45 -0.31 -0.99 13.33
C ASP A 45 -1.45 -0.52 12.42
N LEU A 46 -1.46 0.75 12.02
CA LEU A 46 -2.43 1.29 11.07
C LEU A 46 -2.30 0.61 9.70
N VAL A 47 -1.09 0.50 9.16
CA VAL A 47 -0.82 -0.18 7.88
C VAL A 47 -1.20 -1.65 7.95
N ARG A 48 -0.86 -2.34 9.04
CA ARG A 48 -1.25 -3.74 9.26
C ARG A 48 -2.77 -3.89 9.28
N HIS A 49 -3.45 -3.04 10.03
CA HIS A 49 -4.91 -3.10 10.15
C HIS A 49 -5.61 -2.81 8.81
N ALA A 50 -5.12 -1.83 8.05
CA ALA A 50 -5.63 -1.52 6.72
C ALA A 50 -5.42 -2.70 5.75
N ALA A 51 -4.24 -3.31 5.76
CA ALA A 51 -3.96 -4.49 4.93
C ALA A 51 -4.91 -5.65 5.26
N GLU A 52 -5.07 -5.98 6.55
CA GLU A 52 -5.98 -7.03 7.00
C GLU A 52 -7.45 -6.74 6.63
N THR A 53 -7.88 -5.48 6.76
CA THR A 53 -9.24 -5.04 6.41
C THR A 53 -9.53 -5.21 4.92
N SER A 54 -8.52 -4.99 4.08
CA SER A 54 -8.60 -5.20 2.63
C SER A 54 -8.31 -6.64 2.20
N GLY A 55 -8.19 -7.58 3.15
CA GLY A 55 -7.91 -9.00 2.87
C GLY A 55 -6.48 -9.30 2.41
N GLY A 56 -5.58 -8.34 2.58
CA GLY A 56 -4.17 -8.43 2.28
C GLY A 56 -3.29 -8.68 3.50
N ASP A 57 -1.99 -8.55 3.29
CA ASP A 57 -0.96 -8.84 4.28
C ASP A 57 0.12 -7.75 4.28
N LEU A 58 0.48 -7.24 5.46
CA LEU A 58 1.74 -6.49 5.63
C LEU A 58 2.91 -7.48 5.56
N LEU A 59 3.76 -7.35 4.55
CA LEU A 59 4.89 -8.27 4.32
C LEU A 59 6.09 -7.92 5.20
N PHE A 60 6.56 -6.68 5.12
CA PHE A 60 7.70 -6.18 5.88
C PHE A 60 7.73 -4.64 5.89
N VAL A 61 8.56 -4.09 6.76
CA VAL A 61 8.84 -2.65 6.86
C VAL A 61 10.34 -2.43 6.73
N LEU A 62 10.73 -1.44 5.92
CA LEU A 62 12.10 -1.00 5.77
C LEU A 62 12.28 0.43 6.25
N PRO A 63 13.43 0.77 6.85
CA PRO A 63 13.81 2.16 7.02
C PRO A 63 13.98 2.81 5.64
N SER A 64 13.49 4.02 5.51
CA SER A 64 13.56 4.84 4.31
C SER A 64 14.05 6.25 4.67
N PHE A 65 14.36 7.05 3.66
CA PHE A 65 14.69 8.45 3.84
C PHE A 65 13.81 9.28 2.91
N SER A 66 13.17 10.30 3.47
CA SER A 66 12.51 11.34 2.69
C SER A 66 13.53 12.18 1.92
N GLY A 67 13.04 13.00 0.97
CA GLY A 67 13.91 13.82 0.11
C GLY A 67 14.75 14.86 0.86
N ASP A 68 14.38 15.22 2.08
CA ASP A 68 15.10 16.11 3.00
C ASP A 68 16.02 15.37 3.98
N GLY A 69 16.05 14.04 3.92
CA GLY A 69 16.94 13.20 4.72
C GLY A 69 16.39 12.81 6.09
N GLU A 70 15.11 13.09 6.39
CA GLU A 70 14.45 12.56 7.57
C GLU A 70 14.26 11.04 7.45
N ALA A 71 14.46 10.33 8.57
CA ALA A 71 14.29 8.90 8.61
C ALA A 71 12.79 8.60 8.63
N THR A 72 12.31 7.90 7.60
CA THR A 72 10.93 7.48 7.45
C THR A 72 10.85 5.96 7.39
N GLU A 73 9.64 5.42 7.32
CA GLU A 73 9.41 3.98 7.17
C GLU A 73 8.63 3.74 5.88
N LYS A 74 8.97 2.65 5.19
CA LYS A 74 8.27 2.15 4.01
C LYS A 74 7.79 0.73 4.28
N ALA A 75 6.48 0.51 4.20
CA ALA A 75 5.85 -0.78 4.35
C ALA A 75 5.54 -1.38 2.98
N MET A 76 5.83 -2.67 2.81
CA MET A 76 5.42 -3.44 1.66
C MET A 76 4.17 -4.24 1.99
N VAL A 77 3.11 -4.06 1.20
CA VAL A 77 1.82 -4.70 1.41
C VAL A 77 1.46 -5.53 0.19
N ARG A 78 0.95 -6.73 0.43
CA ARG A 78 0.37 -7.59 -0.59
C ARG A 78 -1.15 -7.48 -0.50
N LEU A 79 -1.80 -7.25 -1.64
CA LEU A 79 -3.24 -7.21 -1.76
C LEU A 79 -3.70 -8.28 -2.76
N PRO A 80 -4.76 -9.05 -2.47
CA PRO A 80 -5.31 -10.00 -3.43
C PRO A 80 -6.06 -9.27 -4.56
N ASP A 81 -5.80 -9.65 -5.81
CA ASP A 81 -6.54 -9.20 -7.00
C ASP A 81 -6.95 -10.41 -7.84
N GLY A 82 -8.11 -10.99 -7.52
CA GLY A 82 -8.59 -12.22 -8.14
C GLY A 82 -7.71 -13.42 -7.82
N GLU A 83 -7.09 -14.02 -8.85
CA GLU A 83 -6.14 -15.13 -8.71
C GLU A 83 -4.68 -14.67 -8.62
N SER A 84 -4.42 -13.36 -8.73
CA SER A 84 -3.11 -12.73 -8.62
C SER A 84 -2.95 -11.94 -7.33
N ASP A 85 -1.71 -11.62 -7.00
CA ASP A 85 -1.38 -10.65 -5.96
C ASP A 85 -0.93 -9.35 -6.61
N VAL A 86 -1.26 -8.22 -5.99
CA VAL A 86 -0.71 -6.90 -6.30
C VAL A 86 0.15 -6.45 -5.12
N LEU A 87 1.31 -5.89 -5.43
CA LEU A 87 2.20 -5.29 -4.44
C LEU A 87 2.04 -3.77 -4.42
N ILE A 88 1.96 -3.21 -3.22
CA ILE A 88 2.03 -1.76 -3.01
C ILE A 88 3.06 -1.45 -1.94
N ALA A 89 3.76 -0.33 -2.11
CA ALA A 89 4.56 0.23 -1.04
C ALA A 89 3.87 1.49 -0.50
N VAL A 90 3.85 1.61 0.82
CA VAL A 90 3.28 2.78 1.52
C VAL A 90 4.33 3.38 2.45
N SER A 91 4.47 4.70 2.39
CA SER A 91 5.24 5.47 3.36
C SER A 91 4.39 6.60 3.92
N HIS A 92 4.88 7.28 4.96
CA HIS A 92 4.22 8.46 5.51
C HIS A 92 5.26 9.57 5.74
N ASP A 93 4.78 10.80 5.66
CA ASP A 93 5.48 12.00 6.11
C ASP A 93 4.47 12.99 6.70
N ASP A 94 4.90 14.22 6.97
CA ASP A 94 4.07 15.29 7.53
C ASP A 94 2.87 15.67 6.63
N ASP A 95 2.91 15.36 5.33
CA ASP A 95 1.84 15.66 4.38
C ASP A 95 0.83 14.51 4.26
N GLY A 96 1.12 13.33 4.83
CA GLY A 96 0.22 12.17 4.89
C GLY A 96 0.83 10.88 4.33
N PHE A 97 -0.03 9.98 3.85
CA PHE A 97 0.40 8.71 3.24
C PHE A 97 0.78 8.88 1.77
N HIS A 98 1.85 8.21 1.37
CA HIS A 98 2.31 8.12 -0.01
C HIS A 98 2.29 6.66 -0.46
N TYR A 99 1.70 6.44 -1.63
CA TYR A 99 1.49 5.11 -2.19
C TYR A 99 2.28 4.95 -3.49
N GLU A 100 3.06 3.88 -3.57
CA GLU A 100 3.77 3.46 -4.78
C GLU A 100 3.10 2.18 -5.31
N ALA A 101 2.51 2.28 -6.50
CA ALA A 101 1.98 1.12 -7.21
C ALA A 101 3.11 0.15 -7.60
N GLU A 102 2.79 -1.12 -7.82
CA GLU A 102 3.75 -2.19 -8.14
C GLU A 102 4.75 -1.83 -9.25
N ALA A 103 4.29 -1.12 -10.28
CA ALA A 103 5.14 -0.71 -11.41
C ALA A 103 6.23 0.31 -11.04
N ALA A 104 6.08 1.02 -9.92
CA ALA A 104 7.05 1.97 -9.39
C ALA A 104 8.05 1.35 -8.40
N ILE A 105 7.78 0.11 -7.95
CA ILE A 105 8.61 -0.62 -7.00
C ILE A 105 9.81 -1.24 -7.74
N ASP A 106 11.00 -1.13 -7.16
CA ASP A 106 12.21 -1.74 -7.71
C ASP A 106 12.12 -3.28 -7.77
N GLU A 107 12.81 -3.87 -8.74
CA GLU A 107 12.70 -5.31 -9.02
C GLU A 107 13.21 -6.14 -7.86
N GLU A 108 14.32 -5.74 -7.24
CA GLU A 108 14.90 -6.45 -6.10
C GLU A 108 13.95 -6.49 -4.90
N LEU A 109 13.23 -5.40 -4.64
CA LEU A 109 12.25 -5.34 -3.57
C LEU A 109 10.99 -6.17 -3.87
N LYS A 110 10.56 -6.23 -5.14
CA LYS A 110 9.47 -7.13 -5.56
C LYS A 110 9.87 -8.60 -5.42
N ASP A 111 11.08 -8.97 -5.82
CA ASP A 111 11.61 -10.33 -5.62
C ASP A 111 11.61 -10.72 -4.14
N PHE A 112 12.01 -9.78 -3.27
CA PHE A 112 11.97 -9.99 -1.84
C PHE A 112 10.54 -10.09 -1.28
N ALA A 113 9.60 -9.30 -1.80
CA ALA A 113 8.18 -9.40 -1.48
C ALA A 113 7.58 -10.76 -1.88
N HIS A 114 7.85 -11.23 -3.09
CA HIS A 114 7.40 -12.55 -3.53
C HIS A 114 7.98 -13.68 -2.68
N ALA A 115 9.27 -13.62 -2.35
CA ALA A 115 9.88 -14.59 -1.43
C ALA A 115 9.23 -14.56 -0.04
N SER A 116 8.86 -13.37 0.45
CA SER A 116 8.15 -13.21 1.72
C SER A 116 6.75 -13.82 1.69
N ILE A 117 6.02 -13.62 0.60
CA ILE A 117 4.69 -14.24 0.38
C ILE A 117 4.79 -15.76 0.39
N ASP A 118 5.80 -16.33 -0.28
CA ASP A 118 6.01 -17.79 -0.29
C ASP A 118 6.25 -18.35 1.12
N VAL A 119 7.03 -17.64 1.94
CA VAL A 119 7.25 -17.99 3.35
C VAL A 119 5.94 -17.92 4.14
N LEU A 120 5.19 -16.82 4.03
CA LEU A 120 3.92 -16.63 4.73
C LEU A 120 2.90 -17.72 4.35
N ARG A 121 2.76 -18.03 3.06
CA ARG A 121 1.89 -19.10 2.56
C ARG A 121 2.29 -20.46 3.10
N ARG A 122 3.60 -20.73 3.17
CA ARG A 122 4.12 -21.98 3.75
C ARG A 122 3.81 -22.08 5.23
N MET A 123 4.02 -20.99 5.99
CA MET A 123 3.71 -20.94 7.42
C MET A 123 2.22 -21.13 7.70
N GLN A 124 1.34 -20.50 6.92
CA GLN A 124 -0.11 -20.69 7.04
C GLN A 124 -0.53 -22.12 6.71
N SER A 125 0.05 -22.71 5.66
CA SER A 125 -0.20 -24.12 5.30
C SER A 125 0.25 -25.07 6.41
N ASP A 126 1.41 -24.82 7.01
CA ASP A 126 1.92 -25.64 8.11
C ASP A 126 1.09 -25.44 9.40
N ALA A 127 0.62 -24.23 9.68
CA ALA A 127 -0.29 -23.96 10.81
C ALA A 127 -1.63 -24.70 10.69
N GLN A 128 -2.15 -24.84 9.47
CA GLN A 128 -3.35 -25.65 9.21
C GLN A 128 -3.10 -27.15 9.43
N ILE A 129 -1.87 -27.63 9.24
CA ILE A 129 -1.48 -29.02 9.54
C ILE A 129 -1.36 -29.25 11.06
N VAL A 130 -0.94 -28.24 11.81
CA VAL A 130 -0.67 -28.34 13.27
C VAL A 130 -1.89 -28.04 14.12
N SER A 131 -2.94 -27.42 13.58
CA SER A 131 -4.23 -27.28 14.27
C SER A 131 -4.80 -28.68 14.55
N PRO A 132 -4.77 -29.18 15.80
CA PRO A 132 -5.40 -30.45 16.08
C PRO A 132 -6.89 -30.27 15.84
N LEU A 133 -7.52 -31.32 15.31
CA LEU A 133 -8.95 -31.53 15.41
C LEU A 133 -9.42 -31.00 16.77
N VAL A 134 -10.06 -29.82 16.78
CA VAL A 134 -10.95 -29.46 17.87
C VAL A 134 -12.08 -30.46 17.67
N GLU A 135 -11.89 -31.62 18.30
CA GLU A 135 -12.85 -32.70 18.31
C GLU A 135 -14.17 -32.08 18.73
N THR A 136 -15.14 -32.24 17.84
CA THR A 136 -16.55 -32.32 18.19
C THR A 136 -16.71 -33.13 19.47
N GLU A 137 -16.81 -32.47 20.62
CA GLU A 137 -17.35 -33.05 21.84
C GLU A 137 -18.55 -32.21 22.31
N ASN A 138 -19.73 -32.79 22.03
CA ASN A 138 -21.10 -32.56 22.55
C ASN A 138 -21.76 -31.19 22.40
#